data_AF-A0A1H6WVV6-F1
#
_entry.id   AF-A0A1H6WVV6-F1
#
_cell.length_a   1.000
_cell.length_b   1.000
_cell.length_c   1.000
_cell.angle_alpha   90.00
_cell.angle_beta   90.00
_cell.angle_gamma   90.00
#
_symmetry.space_group_name_H-M   'P 1'
#
loop_
_entity.id
_entity.type
_entity.pdbx_description
1 polymer ?
#
loop_
_entity_poly.entity_id
_entity_poly.type
_entity_poly.pdbx_seq_one_letter_code
_entity_poly.pdbx_strand_id
1 'polypeptide(L)' 'EYQFSGKRVHRGQYKTASGKTINADVNGALNIMRKSSVVDVSILYGRGEVDTPVRIRIA' A
#
# COMPACT_ATOMS: atom_id res chain seq x y z
N GLU A 1 14.84 -7.96 9.00
CA GLU A 1 14.72 -7.60 7.58
C GLU A 1 13.34 -8.02 7.09
N TYR A 2 12.59 -7.16 6.38
CA TYR A 2 11.25 -7.52 5.87
C TYR A 2 11.37 -8.08 4.45
N GLN A 3 11.00 -9.34 4.25
CA GLN A 3 11.01 -9.95 2.92
C GLN A 3 9.70 -9.70 2.18
N PHE A 4 9.81 -9.05 1.02
CA PHE A 4 8.68 -8.86 0.12
C PHE A 4 8.39 -10.15 -0.66
N SER A 5 7.11 -10.48 -0.82
CA SER A 5 6.68 -11.67 -1.56
C SER A 5 6.86 -11.54 -3.08
N GLY A 6 6.98 -10.32 -3.60
CA GLY A 6 7.22 -10.04 -5.01
C GLY A 6 8.37 -9.05 -5.23
N LYS A 7 8.62 -8.70 -6.49
CA LYS A 7 9.75 -7.87 -6.92
C LYS A 7 9.29 -6.72 -7.81
N ARG A 8 9.82 -5.52 -7.57
CA ARG A 8 9.67 -4.38 -8.49
C ARG A 8 10.57 -4.62 -9.71
N VAL A 9 9.99 -4.54 -10.91
CA VAL A 9 10.73 -4.76 -12.16
C VAL A 9 11.30 -3.43 -12.65
N HIS A 10 10.43 -2.42 -12.78
CA HIS A 10 10.78 -1.04 -13.11
C HIS A 10 9.80 -0.06 -12.46
N ARG A 11 9.98 1.24 -12.66
CA ARG A 11 9.02 2.25 -12.15
C ARG A 11 7.63 1.95 -12.70
N GLY A 12 6.62 1.99 -11.82
CA GLY A 12 5.24 1.66 -12.16
C GLY A 12 4.92 0.17 -12.31
N GLN A 13 5.88 -0.76 -12.26
CA GLN A 13 5.62 -2.18 -12.50
C GLN A 13 6.13 -3.08 -11.38
N TYR A 14 5.24 -3.90 -10.83
CA TYR A 14 5.50 -4.84 -9.75
C TYR A 14 5.07 -6.25 -10.16
N LYS A 15 5.97 -7.23 -9.98
CA LYS A 15 5.68 -8.65 -10.20
C LYS A 15 5.41 -9.32 -8.86
N THR A 16 4.21 -9.86 -8.70
CA THR A 16 3.77 -10.56 -7.49
C THR A 16 4.45 -11.92 -7.35
N ALA A 17 4.36 -12.53 -6.16
CA ALA A 17 4.80 -13.90 -5.90
C ALA A 17 4.17 -14.93 -6.88
N SER A 18 2.92 -14.69 -7.26
CA SER A 18 2.17 -15.53 -8.21
C SER A 18 2.51 -15.27 -9.68
N GLY A 19 3.50 -14.42 -9.95
CA GLY A 19 3.97 -14.11 -11.31
C GLY A 19 3.14 -13.07 -12.06
N LYS A 20 2.06 -12.54 -11.47
CA LYS A 20 1.24 -11.49 -12.07
C LYS A 20 1.98 -10.16 -12.02
N THR A 21 1.85 -9.39 -13.10
CA THR A 21 2.41 -8.04 -13.18
C THR A 21 1.30 -7.03 -12.95
N ILE A 22 1.44 -6.20 -11.93
CA ILE A 22 0.50 -5.13 -11.58
C ILE A 22 1.23 -3.80 -11.42
N ASN A 23 0.49 -2.71 -11.39
CA ASN A 23 1.10 -1.42 -11.09
C ASN A 23 1.64 -1.38 -9.64
N ALA A 24 2.81 -0.77 -9.45
CA ALA A 24 3.45 -0.69 -8.13
C ALA A 24 2.61 0.10 -7.11
N ASP A 25 1.92 1.16 -7.53
CA ASP A 25 1.07 1.99 -6.67
C ASP A 25 -0.19 1.23 -6.26
N VAL A 26 -0.76 0.44 -7.17
CA VAL A 26 -1.87 -0.49 -6.88
C VAL A 26 -1.45 -1.53 -5.84
N ASN A 27 -0.25 -2.12 -5.97
CA ASN A 27 0.28 -3.02 -4.95
C ASN A 27 0.47 -2.31 -3.59
N GLY A 28 0.87 -1.04 -3.61
CA GLY A 28 0.97 -0.20 -2.41
C GLY A 28 -0.39 0.01 -1.73
N ALA A 29 -1.39 0.45 -2.48
CA ALA A 29 -2.75 0.65 -1.99
C ALA A 29 -3.35 -0.64 -1.39
N LEU A 30 -3.21 -1.77 -2.10
CA LEU A 30 -3.69 -3.07 -1.63
C LEU A 30 -2.98 -3.54 -0.34
N ASN A 31 -1.68 -3.26 -0.19
CA ASN A 31 -0.97 -3.58 1.04
C ASN A 31 -1.38 -2.68 2.22
N ILE A 32 -1.66 -1.39 1.97
CA ILE A 32 -2.23 -0.49 2.98
C ILE A 32 -3.58 -1.01 3.42
N MET A 33 -4.50 -1.27 2.48
CA MET A 33 -5.83 -1.82 2.77
C MET A 33 -5.75 -3.11 3.60
N ARG A 34 -4.85 -4.03 3.24
CA ARG A 34 -4.61 -5.28 3.98
C ARG A 34 -4.15 -5.01 5.42
N LYS A 35 -3.27 -4.04 5.63
CA LYS A 35 -2.72 -3.69 6.96
C LYS A 35 -3.69 -2.90 7.81
N SER A 36 -4.53 -2.06 7.20
CA SER A 36 -5.51 -1.23 7.90
C SER A 36 -6.75 -1.99 8.35
N SER A 37 -6.80 -3.33 8.16
CA SER A 37 -7.96 -4.17 8.50
C SER A 37 -9.24 -3.74 7.78
N VAL A 38 -9.13 -2.98 6.68
CA VAL A 38 -10.28 -2.49 5.93
C VAL A 38 -10.85 -3.66 5.16
N VAL A 39 -11.93 -4.23 5.69
CA VAL A 39 -12.55 -5.46 5.19
C VAL A 39 -13.44 -5.19 3.96
N ASP A 40 -13.84 -3.93 3.76
CA ASP A 40 -14.77 -3.55 2.70
C ASP A 40 -14.38 -2.20 2.05
N VAL A 41 -14.33 -2.21 0.71
CA VAL A 41 -14.12 -1.01 -0.12
C VAL A 41 -15.26 0.00 0.05
N SER A 42 -16.47 -0.43 0.45
CA SER A 42 -17.59 0.45 0.78
C SER A 42 -17.24 1.45 1.90
N ILE A 43 -16.40 1.04 2.86
CA ILE A 43 -15.94 1.87 3.98
C ILE A 43 -14.94 2.94 3.49
N LEU A 44 -14.18 2.67 2.42
CA LEU A 44 -13.29 3.66 1.79
C LEU A 44 -14.04 4.77 1.04
N TYR A 45 -15.33 4.59 0.75
CA TYR A 45 -16.16 5.66 0.19
C TYR A 45 -16.66 6.66 1.25
N GLY A 46 -16.33 6.43 2.54
CA GLY A 46 -16.57 7.40 3.60
C GLY A 46 -15.67 8.62 3.44
N ARG A 47 -16.26 9.81 3.32
CA ARG A 47 -15.53 11.07 3.44
C ARG A 47 -15.11 11.26 4.91
N GLY A 48 -13.83 11.52 5.14
CA GLY A 48 -13.28 11.78 6.47
C GLY A 48 -11.91 12.44 6.38
N GLU A 49 -11.50 13.10 7.47
CA GLU A 49 -10.21 13.76 7.59
C GLU A 49 -9.11 12.69 7.75
N VAL A 50 -8.09 12.75 6.91
CA VAL A 50 -6.95 11.83 7.00
C VAL A 50 -6.00 12.40 8.06
N ASP A 51 -5.59 11.60 9.04
CA ASP A 51 -4.62 12.04 10.05
C ASP A 51 -3.39 12.63 9.35
N THR A 52 -3.18 13.94 9.50
CA THR A 52 -1.98 14.58 9.00
C THR A 52 -0.79 14.15 9.87
N PRO A 53 0.28 13.60 9.29
CA PRO A 53 1.42 13.15 10.08
C PRO A 53 2.06 14.34 10.79
N VAL A 54 2.22 14.24 12.11
CA VAL A 54 2.92 15.24 12.91
C VAL A 54 4.42 15.12 12.64
N ARG A 55 5.03 16.19 12.13
CA ARG A 55 6.46 16.23 11.84
C ARG A 55 7.24 16.43 13.16
N ILE A 56 7.97 15.40 13.60
CA ILE A 56 8.80 15.45 14.82
C ILE A 56 10.24 15.79 14.42
N ARG A 57 10.86 16.79 15.06
CA ARG A 57 12.31 17.08 14.93
C ARG A 57 13.06 16.32 16.01
N ILE A 58 14.05 15.54 15.62
CA ILE A 58 15.00 14.90 16.53
C ILE A 58 16.21 15.84 16.62
N ALA A 59 16.62 16.17 17.86
CA ALA A 59 17.74 17.05 18.17
C ALA A 59 19.10 16.39 17.89
#